data_AF-A0A183J6P9-F1
#
_entry.id   AF-A0A183J6P9-F1
#
_cell.length_a   1.000
_cell.length_b   1.000
_cell.length_c   1.000
_cell.angle_alpha   90.00
_cell.angle_beta   90.00
_cell.angle_gamma   90.00
#
_symmetry.space_group_name_H-M   'P 1'
#
loop_
_entity.id
_entity.type
_entity.pdbx_description
1 polymer ?
#
loop_
_entity_poly.entity_id
_entity_poly.type
_entity_poly.pdbx_seq_one_letter_code
_entity_poly.pdbx_strand_id
1 'polypeptide(L)'
;MTDLIIVSSVLRRSAMDVRVKRGAELSTDHHLVVGTLRCNKRSTIRRSGGSSIRRIKRETLSSVDMTAKFANNIARRFEQIPAMTTDVETECQLFKRGLLEAAAECCGYKQVGLPPGGQERTS
;
A
#
# COMPACT_ATOMS: atom_id res chain seq x y z
N MET A 1 2.81 -25.95 -17.16
CA MET A 1 1.37 -26.09 -16.86
C MET A 1 0.68 -24.81 -17.34
N THR A 2 -0.53 -24.91 -17.88
CA THR A 2 -1.15 -23.94 -18.80
C THR A 2 -1.73 -22.71 -18.10
N ASP A 3 -1.14 -21.54 -18.32
CA ASP A 3 -1.70 -20.26 -17.91
C ASP A 3 -2.82 -19.85 -18.88
N LEU A 4 -4.04 -19.62 -18.38
CA LEU A 4 -5.23 -19.36 -19.20
C LEU A 4 -6.06 -18.19 -18.63
N ILE A 5 -6.69 -17.44 -19.54
CA ILE A 5 -7.72 -16.45 -19.21
C ILE A 5 -9.06 -16.96 -19.72
N ILE A 6 -9.97 -17.27 -18.81
CA ILE A 6 -11.32 -17.72 -19.15
C ILE A 6 -12.24 -16.50 -19.16
N VAL A 7 -12.96 -16.31 -20.28
CA VAL A 7 -13.88 -15.20 -20.48
C VAL A 7 -15.28 -15.76 -20.71
N SER A 8 -16.29 -15.18 -20.05
CA SER A 8 -17.68 -15.56 -20.27
C SER A 8 -18.12 -15.25 -21.71
N SER A 9 -19.08 -16.02 -22.24
CA SER A 9 -19.59 -15.83 -23.61
C SER A 9 -20.08 -14.40 -23.87
N VAL A 10 -20.72 -13.79 -22.86
CA VAL A 10 -21.23 -12.41 -22.90
C VAL A 10 -20.09 -11.39 -23.07
N LEU A 11 -18.91 -11.65 -22.48
CA LEU A 11 -17.75 -10.76 -22.52
C LEU A 11 -16.76 -11.09 -23.65
N ARG A 12 -16.99 -12.15 -24.43
CA ARG A 12 -16.11 -12.56 -25.53
C ARG A 12 -15.86 -11.43 -26.53
N ARG A 13 -16.88 -10.65 -26.87
CA ARG A 13 -16.77 -9.49 -27.79
C ARG A 13 -16.02 -8.30 -27.18
N SER A 14 -15.82 -8.31 -25.87
CA SER A 14 -14.99 -7.32 -25.18
C SER A 14 -13.53 -7.73 -25.12
N ALA A 15 -13.16 -9.00 -25.31
CA ALA A 15 -11.77 -9.41 -25.35
C ALA A 15 -11.09 -8.82 -26.59
N MET A 16 -10.08 -7.98 -26.36
CA MET A 16 -9.34 -7.29 -27.41
C MET A 16 -8.06 -8.04 -27.77
N ASP A 17 -7.26 -8.41 -26.77
CA ASP A 17 -5.98 -9.07 -27.01
C ASP A 17 -5.57 -9.92 -25.80
N VAL A 18 -4.83 -11.01 -26.03
CA VAL A 18 -4.24 -11.86 -24.98
C VAL A 18 -2.78 -12.08 -25.33
N ARG A 19 -1.88 -11.67 -24.43
CA ARG A 19 -0.44 -11.74 -24.65
C ARG A 19 0.24 -12.48 -23.51
N VAL A 20 1.25 -13.27 -23.85
CA VAL A 20 2.15 -13.89 -22.87
C VAL A 20 3.39 -13.03 -22.75
N LYS A 21 3.71 -12.58 -21.54
CA LYS A 21 4.92 -11.83 -21.21
C LYS A 21 5.94 -12.76 -20.56
N ARG A 22 7.02 -13.03 -21.29
CA ARG A 22 8.17 -13.76 -20.75
C ARG A 22 9.07 -12.81 -19.96
N GLY A 23 9.57 -13.25 -18.81
CA GLY A 23 10.44 -12.44 -17.95
C GLY A 23 9.72 -11.40 -17.09
N ALA A 24 8.43 -11.61 -16.75
CA ALA A 24 7.86 -10.88 -15.62
C ALA A 24 8.61 -11.34 -14.36
N GLU A 25 9.40 -10.45 -13.75
CA GLU A 25 10.29 -10.73 -12.62
C GLU A 25 9.52 -11.08 -11.33
N LEU A 26 8.84 -12.24 -11.31
CA LEU A 26 8.14 -12.76 -10.13
C LEU A 26 8.83 -14.00 -9.53
N SER A 27 10.01 -14.38 -10.04
CA SER A 27 10.74 -15.58 -9.62
C SER A 27 9.88 -16.86 -9.68
N THR A 28 8.94 -16.93 -10.63
CA THR A 28 8.10 -18.11 -10.90
C THR A 28 8.52 -18.79 -12.19
N ASP A 29 8.29 -20.08 -12.29
CA ASP A 29 8.42 -20.88 -13.52
C ASP A 29 7.29 -20.64 -14.54
N HIS A 30 6.29 -19.86 -14.16
CA HIS A 30 5.15 -19.46 -15.00
C HIS A 30 5.40 -18.17 -15.79
N HIS A 31 4.84 -18.11 -17.01
CA HIS A 31 4.85 -16.89 -17.81
C HIS A 31 3.60 -16.05 -17.49
N LEU A 32 3.74 -14.72 -17.47
CA LEU A 32 2.60 -13.84 -17.19
C LEU A 32 1.67 -13.77 -18.41
N VAL A 33 0.39 -14.15 -18.26
CA VAL A 33 -0.63 -13.98 -19.29
C VAL A 33 -1.45 -12.72 -19.03
N VAL A 34 -1.53 -11.83 -20.01
CA VAL A 34 -2.20 -10.53 -19.92
C VAL A 34 -3.30 -10.43 -20.95
N GLY A 35 -4.55 -10.31 -20.49
CA GLY A 35 -5.73 -10.06 -21.33
C GLY A 35 -6.14 -8.59 -21.30
N THR A 36 -6.37 -8.01 -22.46
CA THR A 36 -6.94 -6.67 -22.63
C THR A 36 -8.43 -6.81 -22.95
N LEU A 37 -9.30 -6.17 -22.16
CA LEU A 37 -10.75 -6.19 -22.35
C LEU A 37 -11.27 -4.76 -22.55
N ARG A 38 -12.14 -4.56 -23.55
CA ARG A 38 -12.89 -3.32 -23.76
C ARG A 38 -14.03 -3.24 -22.75
N CYS A 39 -13.94 -2.28 -21.83
CA CYS A 39 -14.99 -1.98 -20.86
C CYS A 39 -15.59 -0.60 -21.12
N ASN A 40 -16.89 -0.55 -21.43
CA ASN A 40 -17.62 0.71 -21.66
C ASN A 40 -18.21 1.29 -20.37
N LYS A 41 -18.10 0.58 -19.24
CA LYS A 41 -18.58 1.06 -17.95
C LYS A 41 -17.45 1.84 -17.27
N ARG A 42 -17.75 3.06 -16.80
CA ARG A 42 -16.85 3.74 -15.85
C ARG A 42 -16.70 2.85 -14.63
N SER A 43 -15.47 2.61 -14.22
CA SER A 43 -15.16 1.92 -12.97
C SER A 43 -16.01 2.50 -11.84
N THR A 44 -16.88 1.68 -11.25
CA THR A 44 -17.59 2.00 -9.99
C THR A 44 -16.66 1.91 -8.79
N ILE A 45 -15.46 1.32 -8.96
CA ILE A 45 -14.37 1.48 -8.02
C ILE A 45 -14.04 2.97 -8.08
N ARG A 46 -14.51 3.71 -7.05
CA ARG A 46 -13.96 5.01 -6.73
C ARG A 46 -12.46 4.78 -6.65
N ARG A 47 -11.69 5.24 -7.65
CA ARG A 47 -10.29 5.58 -7.41
C ARG A 47 -10.39 6.53 -6.24
N SER A 48 -9.96 6.11 -5.05
CA SER A 48 -9.97 6.99 -3.90
C SER A 48 -9.32 8.28 -4.38
N GLY A 49 -10.13 9.35 -4.46
CA GLY A 49 -9.66 10.65 -4.93
C GLY A 49 -8.43 10.94 -4.11
N GLY A 50 -7.30 11.17 -4.80
CA GLY A 50 -5.94 11.01 -4.28
C GLY A 50 -5.84 11.22 -2.79
N SER A 51 -5.99 10.14 -2.02
CA SER A 51 -5.74 10.21 -0.60
C SER A 51 -4.27 10.52 -0.51
N SER A 52 -3.94 11.73 -0.07
CA SER A 52 -2.57 12.16 0.17
C SER A 52 -1.86 11.05 0.91
N ILE A 53 -0.92 10.35 0.25
CA ILE A 53 -0.22 9.26 0.90
C ILE A 53 0.66 9.94 1.95
N ARG A 54 0.30 9.77 3.22
CA ARG A 54 1.08 10.32 4.34
C ARG A 54 2.18 9.33 4.65
N ARG A 55 3.44 9.72 4.44
CA ARG A 55 4.62 8.95 4.85
C ARG A 55 5.20 9.52 6.12
N ILE A 56 5.79 8.67 6.96
CA ILE A 56 6.53 9.12 8.13
C ILE A 56 7.80 9.83 7.66
N LYS A 57 8.15 10.96 8.29
CA LYS A 57 9.38 11.70 7.97
C LYS A 57 10.61 10.97 8.54
N ARG A 58 11.01 9.86 7.92
CA ARG A 58 12.15 9.05 8.39
C ARG A 58 13.42 9.87 8.59
N GLU A 59 13.61 10.92 7.80
CA GLU A 59 14.72 11.88 7.92
C GLU A 59 14.88 12.49 9.32
N THR A 60 13.82 12.60 10.13
CA THR A 60 13.93 13.14 11.49
C THR A 60 14.59 12.16 12.47
N LEU A 61 14.63 10.86 12.14
CA LEU A 61 15.36 9.85 12.93
C LEU A 61 16.87 9.93 12.75
N SER A 62 17.40 10.79 11.88
CA SER A 62 18.84 11.01 11.79
C SER A 62 19.39 11.77 13.01
N SER A 63 18.54 12.43 13.81
CA SER A 63 18.94 13.05 15.06
C SER A 63 19.02 12.02 16.20
N VAL A 64 20.07 12.13 17.02
CA VAL A 64 20.33 11.26 18.17
C VAL A 64 19.19 11.37 19.19
N ASP A 65 18.71 12.59 19.46
CA ASP A 65 17.63 12.84 20.43
C ASP A 65 16.31 12.21 19.97
N MET A 66 16.01 12.31 18.68
CA MET A 66 14.79 11.73 18.10
C MET A 66 14.84 10.20 18.07
N THR A 67 16.03 9.63 17.83
CA THR A 67 16.26 8.18 17.89
C THR A 67 16.03 7.65 19.30
N ALA A 68 16.61 8.29 20.32
CA ALA A 68 16.42 7.90 21.71
C ALA A 68 14.94 8.03 22.14
N LYS A 69 14.29 9.13 21.77
CA LYS A 69 12.86 9.34 22.04
C LYS A 69 11.99 8.26 21.39
N PHE A 70 12.29 7.88 20.15
CA PHE A 70 11.57 6.83 19.44
C PHE A 70 11.78 5.45 20.07
N ALA A 71 13.02 5.10 20.43
CA ALA A 71 13.34 3.84 21.09
C ALA A 71 12.61 3.71 22.44
N ASN A 72 12.62 4.75 23.26
CA ASN A 72 11.91 4.78 24.54
C ASN A 72 10.39 4.66 24.36
N ASN A 73 9.83 5.27 23.30
CA ASN A 73 8.40 5.20 23.03
C ASN A 73 7.97 3.79 22.58
N ILE A 74 8.77 3.13 21.74
CA ILE A 74 8.51 1.74 21.34
C ILE A 74 8.59 0.82 22.56
N ALA A 75 9.65 0.91 23.37
CA ALA A 75 9.83 0.07 24.56
C ALA A 75 8.62 0.15 25.50
N ARG A 76 8.20 1.36 25.86
CA ARG A 76 7.02 1.62 26.69
C ARG A 76 5.74 1.03 26.10
N ARG A 77 5.56 1.10 24.77
CA ARG A 77 4.36 0.57 24.12
C ARG A 77 4.36 -0.95 24.05
N PHE A 78 5.53 -1.56 23.85
CA PHE A 78 5.65 -3.01 23.76
C PHE A 78 5.45 -3.68 25.11
N GLU A 79 5.86 -3.04 26.21
CA GLU A 79 5.55 -3.49 27.58
C GLU A 79 4.04 -3.55 27.88
N GLN A 80 3.22 -2.78 27.15
CA GLN A 80 1.77 -2.74 27.33
C GLN A 80 1.03 -3.79 26.48
N ILE A 81 1.74 -4.52 25.61
CA ILE A 81 1.13 -5.57 24.77
C ILE A 81 1.01 -6.84 25.63
N PRO A 82 -0.21 -7.39 25.79
CA PRO A 82 -0.42 -8.56 26.63
C PRO A 82 0.23 -9.81 26.01
N ALA A 83 1.26 -10.34 26.67
CA ALA A 83 2.11 -11.41 26.14
C ALA A 83 1.49 -12.83 26.08
N MET A 84 0.25 -13.04 26.57
CA MET A 84 -0.22 -14.39 26.91
C MET A 84 -1.66 -14.76 26.50
N THR A 85 -2.41 -13.90 25.81
CA THR A 85 -3.85 -14.17 25.52
C THR A 85 -4.32 -13.90 24.09
N THR A 86 -3.43 -13.46 23.20
CA THR A 86 -3.79 -13.12 21.82
C THR A 86 -3.05 -14.01 20.82
N ASP A 87 -3.76 -14.40 19.75
CA ASP A 87 -3.19 -15.06 18.58
C ASP A 87 -2.00 -14.26 18.01
N VAL A 88 -1.03 -14.96 17.43
CA VAL A 88 0.23 -14.38 16.92
C VAL A 88 -0.01 -13.29 15.89
N GLU A 89 -1.03 -13.43 15.03
CA GLU A 89 -1.38 -12.39 14.06
C GLU A 89 -1.87 -11.14 14.80
N THR A 90 -2.67 -11.31 15.85
CA THR A 90 -3.20 -10.18 16.65
C THR A 90 -2.07 -9.44 17.36
N GLU A 91 -1.12 -10.17 17.94
CA GLU A 91 0.07 -9.60 18.58
C GLU A 91 0.94 -8.84 17.56
N CYS A 92 1.17 -9.44 16.38
CA CYS A 92 1.89 -8.81 15.27
C CYS A 92 1.21 -7.50 14.80
N GLN A 93 -0.12 -7.47 14.73
CA GLN A 93 -0.87 -6.24 14.40
C GLN A 93 -0.72 -5.17 15.49
N LEU A 94 -0.72 -5.55 16.76
CA LEU A 94 -0.49 -4.62 17.88
C LEU A 94 0.92 -4.04 17.84
N PHE A 95 1.94 -4.86 17.56
CA PHE A 95 3.32 -4.38 17.37
C PHE A 95 3.43 -3.40 16.20
N LYS A 96 2.87 -3.77 15.04
CA LYS A 96 2.86 -2.92 13.85
C LYS A 96 2.19 -1.59 14.12
N ARG A 97 1.06 -1.61 14.83
CA ARG A 97 0.34 -0.40 15.24
C ARG A 97 1.17 0.44 16.21
N GLY A 98 1.73 -0.16 17.26
CA GLY A 98 2.56 0.53 18.24
C GLY A 98 3.78 1.21 17.60
N LEU A 99 4.43 0.52 16.65
CA LEU A 99 5.55 1.06 15.89
C LEU A 99 5.14 2.28 15.06
N LEU A 100 4.03 2.18 14.31
CA LEU A 100 3.54 3.27 13.47
C LEU A 100 3.11 4.47 14.29
N GLU A 101 2.45 4.26 15.44
CA GLU A 101 2.05 5.33 16.35
C GLU A 101 3.25 6.03 16.98
N ALA A 102 4.25 5.28 17.48
CA ALA A 102 5.48 5.85 18.00
C ALA A 102 6.24 6.65 16.93
N ALA A 103 6.29 6.14 15.71
CA ALA A 103 7.00 6.79 14.61
C ALA A 103 6.26 8.05 14.16
N ALA A 104 4.93 8.05 14.16
CA ALA A 104 4.11 9.22 13.90
C ALA A 104 4.28 10.30 14.97
N GLU A 105 4.35 9.91 16.24
CA GLU A 105 4.52 10.81 17.38
C GLU A 105 5.92 11.45 17.39
N CYS A 106 6.96 10.68 17.09
CA CYS A 106 8.34 11.17 17.08
C CYS A 106 8.69 11.94 15.79
N CYS A 107 8.28 11.45 14.63
CA CYS A 107 8.75 11.94 13.33
C CYS A 107 7.70 12.78 12.59
N GLY A 108 6.43 12.62 12.92
CA GLY A 108 5.33 13.22 12.17
C GLY A 108 5.19 12.64 10.75
N TYR A 109 4.24 13.21 10.01
CA TYR A 109 3.93 12.81 8.64
C TYR A 109 4.33 13.87 7.63
N LYS A 110 4.75 13.44 6.43
CA LYS A 110 4.83 14.24 5.21
C LYS A 110 3.83 13.75 4.18
N GLN A 111 3.25 14.69 3.45
CA GLN A 111 2.40 14.40 2.31
C GLN A 111 3.28 13.97 1.14
N VAL A 112 2.89 12.88 0.49
CA VAL A 112 3.52 12.40 -0.73
C VAL A 112 2.47 12.38 -1.83
N GLY A 113 2.72 13.18 -2.87
CA GLY A 113 1.82 13.39 -4.00
C GLY A 113 1.49 14.86 -4.21
N LEU A 114 1.10 15.21 -5.45
CA LEU A 114 0.63 16.54 -5.81
C LEU A 114 -0.63 16.87 -4.98
N PRO A 115 -0.75 18.08 -4.39
CA PRO A 115 -2.02 18.53 -3.84
C PRO A 115 -3.08 18.53 -4.96
N PRO A 116 -4.37 18.27 -4.65
CA PRO A 116 -5.43 18.42 -5.63
C PRO A 116 -5.41 19.87 -6.12
N GLY A 117 -5.12 20.06 -7.41
CA GLY A 117 -4.83 21.37 -8.00
C GLY A 117 -5.96 22.37 -7.75
N GLY A 118 -5.65 23.40 -6.96
CA GLY A 118 -6.37 24.66 -7.00
C GLY A 118 -5.93 25.42 -8.24
N GLN A 119 -6.73 25.38 -9.30
CA GLN A 119 -6.65 26.44 -10.32
C GLN A 119 -7.22 27.70 -9.69
N GLU A 120 -6.37 28.59 -9.20
CA GLU A 120 -6.74 30.00 -9.16
C GLU A 120 -6.69 30.51 -10.60
N ARG A 121 -7.88 30.74 -11.16
CA ARG A 121 -8.01 31.51 -12.40
C ARG A 121 -7.70 32.96 -12.04
N THR A 122 -6.50 33.40 -12.40
CA THR A 122 -6.22 34.82 -12.62
C THR A 122 -6.70 35.19 -14.01
N SER A 123 -7.77 35.98 -14.08
CA SER A 123 -8.05 37.10 -15.02
C SER A 123 -9.48 37.57 -14.81
#